data_AF-M1ATZ0-F1
#
_entry.id   AF-M1ATZ0-F1
#
_cell.length_a   1.000
_cell.length_b   1.000
_cell.length_c   1.000
_cell.angle_alpha   90.00
_cell.angle_beta   90.00
_cell.angle_gamma   90.00
#
_symmetry.space_group_name_H-M   'P 1'
#
loop_
_entity.id
_entity.type
_entity.pdbx_description
1 polymer ?
#
loop_
_entity_poly.entity_id
_entity_poly.type
_entity_poly.pdbx_seq_one_letter_code
_entity_poly.pdbx_strand_id
1 'polypeptide(L)'
;MPDERKKQSCSLGLFMSTVCYIASICGIFMMYMLYASKTSCILNMFFISWTAILLVVIMAVSLHSKVNRGLLSSGIMASYVVFLCWSAIRSEPATQKCSSQQQNNAHGGWTTVIGFLIAICAIVMATFSTGIDSQTFQFRKDKVQSEDDVPYKYGFFHLVFSLGAMYFAMLFISWNLDGLPRKWSIDVGWASTWVKIVNEWFAATIYLWKLIFPVVRQTKVMDHEATEQQMNNSTSV
;
A
#
# COMPACT_ATOMS: atom_id res chain seq x y z
N MET A 1 -17.78 -9.94 33.82
CA MET A 1 -16.36 -9.81 33.38
C MET A 1 -16.12 -9.70 31.85
N PRO A 2 -17.05 -9.27 30.98
CA PRO A 2 -16.70 -8.94 29.57
C PRO A 2 -16.11 -7.52 29.41
N ASP A 3 -16.34 -6.63 30.37
CA ASP A 3 -15.94 -5.21 30.31
C ASP A 3 -14.42 -5.01 30.47
N GLU A 4 -13.80 -5.73 31.41
CA GLU A 4 -12.33 -5.69 31.62
C GLU A 4 -11.54 -6.19 30.40
N ARG A 5 -12.02 -7.25 29.72
CA ARG A 5 -11.39 -7.75 28.48
C ARG A 5 -11.51 -6.76 27.32
N LYS A 6 -12.66 -6.08 27.20
CA LYS A 6 -12.88 -5.06 26.16
C LYS A 6 -12.01 -3.82 26.39
N LYS A 7 -11.84 -3.41 27.65
CA LYS A 7 -10.95 -2.32 28.06
C LYS A 7 -9.48 -2.64 27.80
N GLN A 8 -9.03 -3.86 28.11
CA GLN A 8 -7.67 -4.31 27.83
C GLN A 8 -7.37 -4.39 26.32
N SER A 9 -8.31 -4.89 25.51
CA SER A 9 -8.17 -4.95 24.05
C SER A 9 -8.17 -3.55 23.40
N CYS A 10 -9.00 -2.63 23.90
CA CYS A 10 -9.03 -1.23 23.44
C CYS A 10 -7.72 -0.49 23.79
N SER A 11 -7.22 -0.68 25.03
CA SER A 11 -5.94 -0.11 25.49
C SER A 11 -4.76 -0.60 24.64
N LEU A 12 -4.71 -1.91 24.34
CA LEU A 12 -3.67 -2.49 23.50
C LEU A 12 -3.74 -1.98 22.05
N GLY A 13 -4.94 -1.84 21.47
CA GLY A 13 -5.11 -1.29 20.14
C GLY A 13 -4.64 0.17 20.02
N LEU A 14 -4.92 0.98 21.03
CA LEU A 14 -4.44 2.37 21.11
C LEU A 14 -2.92 2.43 21.23
N PHE A 15 -2.32 1.62 22.11
CA PHE A 15 -0.86 1.55 22.25
C PHE A 15 -0.17 1.11 20.96
N MET A 16 -0.66 0.07 20.30
CA MET A 16 -0.08 -0.38 19.03
C MET A 16 -0.22 0.68 17.94
N SER A 17 -1.35 1.40 17.91
CA SER A 17 -1.56 2.50 16.96
C SER A 17 -0.61 3.67 17.21
N THR A 18 -0.40 4.08 18.45
CA THR A 18 0.53 5.18 18.76
C THR A 18 1.95 4.83 18.40
N VAL A 19 2.38 3.58 18.67
CA VAL A 19 3.69 3.07 18.24
C VAL A 19 3.85 3.13 16.73
N CYS A 20 2.85 2.71 15.95
CA CYS A 20 2.91 2.78 14.48
C CYS A 20 3.04 4.23 13.97
N TYR A 21 2.31 5.17 14.56
CA TYR A 21 2.40 6.59 14.19
C TYR A 21 3.76 7.20 14.54
N ILE A 22 4.28 6.91 15.74
CA ILE A 22 5.62 7.35 16.16
C ILE A 22 6.69 6.78 15.22
N ALA A 23 6.62 5.49 14.91
CA ALA A 23 7.55 4.84 13.98
C ALA A 23 7.50 5.48 12.58
N SER A 24 6.31 5.85 12.09
CA SER A 24 6.14 6.50 10.80
C SER A 24 6.77 7.90 10.77
N ILE A 25 6.56 8.71 11.82
CA ILE A 25 7.16 10.05 11.95
C ILE A 25 8.69 9.96 12.08
N CYS A 26 9.19 9.04 12.91
CA CYS A 26 10.62 8.78 13.02
C CYS A 26 11.24 8.32 11.69
N GLY A 27 10.53 7.49 10.93
CA GLY A 27 10.93 7.04 9.59
C GLY A 27 11.08 8.21 8.61
N ILE A 28 10.10 9.13 8.57
CA ILE A 28 10.17 10.35 7.76
C ILE A 28 11.36 11.22 8.16
N PHE A 29 11.57 11.45 9.46
CA PHE A 29 12.69 12.25 9.93
C PHE A 29 14.04 11.63 9.57
N MET A 30 14.19 10.32 9.80
CA MET A 30 15.39 9.58 9.43
C MET A 30 15.65 9.65 7.91
N MET A 31 14.61 9.49 7.09
CA MET A 31 14.69 9.65 5.64
C MET A 31 15.17 11.03 5.22
N TYR A 32 14.61 12.08 5.83
CA TYR A 32 14.97 13.45 5.52
C TYR A 32 16.45 13.72 5.84
N MET A 33 16.92 13.25 7.00
CA MET A 33 18.31 13.41 7.42
C MET A 33 19.29 12.62 6.56
N LEU A 34 18.95 11.40 6.16
CA LEU A 34 19.86 10.51 5.44
C LEU A 34 19.90 10.74 3.92
N TYR A 35 18.79 11.18 3.31
CA TYR A 35 18.65 11.24 1.85
C TYR A 35 18.29 12.63 1.30
N ALA A 36 17.82 13.57 2.14
CA ALA A 36 17.41 14.92 1.73
C ALA A 36 18.20 16.06 2.42
N SER A 37 19.21 15.74 3.24
CA SER A 37 20.04 16.75 3.93
C SER A 37 20.85 17.65 2.98
N LYS A 38 21.09 17.18 1.74
CA LYS A 38 21.80 17.95 0.71
C LYS A 38 20.82 18.58 -0.27
N THR A 39 20.98 19.87 -0.56
CA THR A 39 20.18 20.62 -1.54
C THR A 39 20.28 20.10 -2.97
N SER A 40 21.29 19.29 -3.29
CA SER A 40 21.45 18.63 -4.60
C SER A 40 20.48 17.46 -4.82
N CYS A 41 19.72 17.04 -3.80
CA CYS A 41 18.86 15.85 -3.81
C CYS A 41 17.37 16.21 -3.87
N ILE A 42 17.01 17.05 -4.85
CA ILE A 42 15.67 17.65 -4.95
C ILE A 42 14.56 16.60 -5.15
N LEU A 43 14.86 15.51 -5.86
CA LEU A 43 13.91 14.45 -6.16
C LEU A 43 13.54 13.64 -4.89
N ASN A 44 14.53 13.31 -4.06
CA ASN A 44 14.29 12.65 -2.78
C ASN A 44 13.54 13.56 -1.81
N MET A 45 13.86 14.86 -1.81
CA MET A 45 13.13 15.85 -1.02
C MET A 45 11.65 15.92 -1.43
N PHE A 46 11.37 15.91 -2.74
CA PHE A 46 10.00 15.88 -3.26
C PHE A 46 9.25 14.62 -2.81
N PHE A 47 9.83 13.41 -3.01
CA PHE A 47 9.18 12.16 -2.59
C PHE A 47 8.88 12.12 -1.09
N ILE A 48 9.85 12.46 -0.23
CA ILE A 48 9.65 12.46 1.22
C ILE A 48 8.59 13.47 1.64
N SER A 49 8.60 14.68 1.05
CA SER A 49 7.60 15.71 1.36
C SER A 49 6.18 15.28 0.96
N TRP A 50 6.03 14.65 -0.21
CA TRP A 50 4.75 14.14 -0.68
C TRP A 50 4.23 13.02 0.21
N THR A 51 5.09 12.09 0.61
CA THR A 51 4.75 11.02 1.56
C THR A 51 4.31 11.58 2.92
N ALA A 52 4.97 12.62 3.41
CA ALA A 52 4.57 13.31 4.65
C ALA A 52 3.17 13.95 4.53
N ILE A 53 2.86 14.58 3.38
CA ILE A 53 1.53 15.12 3.10
C ILE A 53 0.49 13.99 3.08
N LEU A 54 0.75 12.88 2.39
CA LEU A 54 -0.14 11.72 2.36
C LEU A 54 -0.42 11.16 3.77
N LEU A 55 0.59 11.10 4.63
CA LEU A 55 0.45 10.68 6.03
C LEU A 55 -0.49 11.60 6.80
N VAL A 56 -0.30 12.92 6.69
CA VAL A 56 -1.17 13.91 7.33
C VAL A 56 -2.61 13.79 6.84
N VAL A 57 -2.81 13.62 5.52
CA VAL A 57 -4.15 13.43 4.93
C VAL A 57 -4.80 12.15 5.45
N ILE A 58 -4.08 11.03 5.48
CA ILE A 58 -4.58 9.75 6.01
C ILE A 58 -4.97 9.91 7.48
N MET A 59 -4.13 10.56 8.29
CA MET A 59 -4.41 10.81 9.71
C MET A 59 -5.65 11.70 9.90
N ALA A 60 -5.75 12.81 9.16
CA ALA A 60 -6.88 13.75 9.25
C ALA A 60 -8.21 13.10 8.85
N VAL A 61 -8.23 12.34 7.74
CA VAL A 61 -9.43 11.62 7.29
C VAL A 61 -9.82 10.51 8.28
N SER A 62 -8.85 9.83 8.90
CA SER A 62 -9.12 8.77 9.88
C SER A 62 -9.64 9.30 11.22
N LEU A 63 -9.28 10.53 11.59
CA LEU A 63 -9.79 11.20 12.80
C LEU A 63 -11.16 11.86 12.59
N HIS A 64 -11.60 12.01 11.34
CA HIS A 64 -12.88 12.62 11.05
C HIS A 64 -14.02 11.78 11.65
N SER A 65 -14.85 12.41 12.48
CA SER A 65 -15.88 11.75 13.29
C SER A 65 -16.90 10.91 12.50
N LYS A 66 -17.11 11.21 11.21
CA LYS A 66 -17.95 10.37 10.33
C LYS A 66 -17.27 9.07 9.87
N VAL A 67 -15.94 8.97 9.96
CA VAL A 67 -15.13 7.82 9.55
C VAL A 67 -14.69 7.07 10.83
N ASN A 68 -15.62 6.49 11.57
CA ASN A 68 -15.30 5.70 12.78
C ASN A 68 -14.65 4.33 12.43
N ARG A 69 -13.50 4.34 11.73
CA ARG A 69 -12.65 3.16 11.55
C ARG A 69 -11.50 3.22 12.55
N GLY A 70 -11.15 2.07 13.13
CA GLY A 70 -10.14 1.98 14.18
C GLY A 70 -8.78 2.58 13.78
N LEU A 71 -8.20 3.39 14.66
CA LEU A 71 -6.92 4.10 14.49
C LEU A 71 -5.77 3.17 14.09
N LEU A 72 -5.78 1.92 14.57
CA LEU A 72 -4.74 0.94 14.27
C LEU A 72 -4.57 0.68 12.77
N SER A 73 -5.66 0.59 12.01
CA SER A 73 -5.59 0.37 10.55
C SER A 73 -4.90 1.53 9.83
N SER A 74 -5.19 2.76 10.24
CA SER A 74 -4.57 3.97 9.67
C SER A 74 -3.09 4.08 10.02
N GLY A 75 -2.70 3.72 11.25
CA GLY A 75 -1.29 3.68 11.67
C GLY A 75 -0.47 2.65 10.91
N ILE A 76 -1.00 1.43 10.71
CA ILE A 76 -0.34 0.38 9.91
C ILE A 76 -0.16 0.85 8.46
N MET A 77 -1.20 1.48 7.87
CA MET A 77 -1.12 2.01 6.53
C MET A 77 -0.09 3.15 6.42
N ALA A 78 -0.06 4.08 7.38
CA ALA A 78 0.94 5.15 7.42
C ALA A 78 2.37 4.59 7.46
N SER A 79 2.63 3.59 8.30
CA SER A 79 3.94 2.92 8.36
C SER A 79 4.29 2.23 7.03
N TYR A 80 3.30 1.62 6.37
CA TYR A 80 3.49 0.98 5.07
C TYR A 80 3.86 1.99 3.96
N VAL A 81 3.19 3.14 3.90
CA VAL A 81 3.49 4.20 2.93
C VAL A 81 4.91 4.74 3.15
N VAL A 82 5.31 4.99 4.40
CA VAL A 82 6.68 5.41 4.74
C VAL A 82 7.71 4.34 4.32
N PHE A 83 7.39 3.06 4.53
CA PHE A 83 8.24 1.95 4.10
C PHE A 83 8.38 1.87 2.57
N LEU A 84 7.31 2.08 1.82
CA LEU A 84 7.36 2.11 0.35
C LEU A 84 8.24 3.26 -0.16
N CYS A 85 8.11 4.45 0.43
CA CYS A 85 8.96 5.59 0.10
C CYS A 85 10.44 5.30 0.41
N TRP A 86 10.74 4.72 1.59
CA TRP A 86 12.10 4.28 1.94
C TRP A 86 12.65 3.28 0.92
N SER A 87 11.85 2.28 0.55
CA SER A 87 12.21 1.25 -0.43
C SER A 87 12.47 1.84 -1.82
N ALA A 88 11.71 2.85 -2.22
CA ALA A 88 11.86 3.52 -3.51
C ALA A 88 13.16 4.35 -3.58
N ILE A 89 13.46 5.13 -2.54
CA ILE A 89 14.68 5.94 -2.46
C ILE A 89 15.92 5.05 -2.42
N ARG A 90 15.87 3.91 -1.72
CA ARG A 90 16.99 2.94 -1.73
C ARG A 90 17.20 2.23 -3.07
N SER A 91 16.21 2.27 -3.97
CA SER A 91 16.33 1.77 -5.33
C SER A 91 16.95 2.78 -6.29
N GLU A 92 17.19 4.03 -5.86
CA GLU A 92 17.83 5.04 -6.69
C GLU A 92 19.23 4.55 -7.12
N PRO A 93 19.57 4.63 -8.43
CA PRO A 93 20.89 4.22 -8.88
C PRO A 93 21.97 5.14 -8.31
N ALA A 94 23.18 4.60 -8.13
CA ALA A 94 24.31 5.26 -7.45
C ALA A 94 24.94 6.44 -8.22
N THR A 95 24.17 7.15 -9.04
CA THR A 95 24.67 8.21 -9.93
C THR A 95 24.80 9.58 -9.27
N GLN A 96 24.35 9.81 -8.03
CA GLN A 96 24.60 11.08 -7.34
C GLN A 96 24.57 10.97 -5.81
N LYS A 97 25.39 11.81 -5.15
CA LYS A 97 25.85 11.82 -3.75
C LYS A 97 24.77 12.02 -2.66
N CYS A 98 23.58 11.45 -2.83
CA CYS A 98 22.44 11.67 -1.94
C CYS A 98 22.39 10.75 -0.72
N SER A 99 23.04 9.58 -0.77
CA SER A 99 23.26 8.74 0.41
C SER A 99 24.76 8.53 0.65
N SER A 100 25.19 8.60 1.92
CA SER A 100 26.55 8.20 2.31
C SER A 100 26.62 6.69 2.62
N GLN A 101 25.51 5.97 2.47
CA GLN A 101 25.36 4.57 2.86
C GLN A 101 25.61 3.65 1.67
N GLN A 102 26.71 3.89 0.97
CA GLN A 102 27.21 2.96 -0.03
C GLN A 102 28.68 2.75 0.24
N GLN A 103 28.96 1.79 1.14
CA GLN A 103 30.18 0.98 1.24
C GLN A 103 30.44 0.67 2.71
N ASN A 104 29.97 -0.50 3.15
CA ASN A 104 30.55 -1.33 4.22
C ASN A 104 29.52 -2.39 4.59
N ASN A 105 29.37 -3.43 3.76
CA ASN A 105 28.88 -4.73 4.21
C ASN A 105 29.20 -5.75 3.11
N ALA A 106 30.43 -6.29 3.17
CA ALA A 106 30.87 -7.45 2.41
C ALA A 106 30.21 -8.77 2.91
N HIS A 107 29.05 -8.70 3.56
CA HIS A 107 28.27 -9.83 4.07
C HIS A 107 26.85 -9.89 3.44
N GLY A 108 26.70 -9.32 2.23
CA GLY A 108 25.39 -9.07 1.60
C GLY A 108 24.89 -10.11 0.59
N GLY A 109 25.66 -11.17 0.30
CA GLY A 109 25.26 -12.17 -0.69
C GLY A 109 24.07 -13.02 -0.21
N TRP A 110 24.23 -13.65 0.96
CA TRP A 110 23.24 -14.59 1.50
C TRP A 110 21.91 -13.92 1.87
N THR A 111 21.95 -12.70 2.41
CA THR A 111 20.74 -11.93 2.75
C THR A 111 19.97 -11.49 1.51
N THR A 112 20.66 -11.17 0.41
CA THR A 112 20.02 -10.86 -0.87
C THR A 112 19.38 -12.09 -1.50
N VAL A 113 20.05 -13.25 -1.44
CA VAL A 113 19.50 -14.53 -1.93
C VAL A 113 18.26 -14.96 -1.13
N ILE A 114 18.32 -14.89 0.20
CA ILE A 114 17.15 -15.17 1.05
C ILE A 114 16.02 -14.19 0.74
N GLY A 115 16.30 -12.89 0.66
CA GLY A 115 15.31 -11.88 0.33
C GLY A 115 14.65 -12.12 -1.03
N PHE A 116 15.44 -12.55 -2.02
CA PHE A 116 14.94 -12.94 -3.33
C PHE A 116 13.99 -14.13 -3.24
N LEU A 117 14.36 -15.23 -2.57
CA LEU A 117 13.51 -16.41 -2.39
C LEU A 117 12.18 -16.08 -1.70
N ILE A 118 12.23 -15.25 -0.65
CA ILE A 118 11.03 -14.78 0.04
C ILE A 118 10.15 -13.97 -0.91
N ALA A 119 10.73 -13.10 -1.73
CA ALA A 119 9.98 -12.33 -2.73
C ALA A 119 9.32 -13.24 -3.78
N ILE A 120 9.99 -14.31 -4.24
CA ILE A 120 9.36 -15.29 -5.16
C ILE A 120 8.14 -15.92 -4.51
N CYS A 121 8.32 -16.47 -3.30
CA CYS A 121 7.23 -17.13 -2.57
C CYS A 121 6.07 -16.17 -2.35
N ALA A 122 6.35 -14.91 -1.98
CA ALA A 122 5.33 -13.88 -1.79
C ALA A 122 4.57 -13.56 -3.10
N ILE A 123 5.28 -13.40 -4.22
CA ILE A 123 4.65 -13.12 -5.52
C ILE A 123 3.78 -14.30 -5.98
N VAL A 124 4.28 -15.54 -5.86
CA VAL A 124 3.52 -16.74 -6.21
C VAL A 124 2.25 -16.84 -5.36
N MET A 125 2.38 -16.67 -4.03
CA MET A 125 1.23 -16.69 -3.12
C MET A 125 0.23 -15.58 -3.42
N ALA A 126 0.69 -14.35 -3.67
CA ALA A 126 -0.18 -13.23 -4.01
C ALA A 126 -0.91 -13.46 -5.33
N THR A 127 -0.20 -13.96 -6.35
CA THR A 127 -0.75 -14.26 -7.68
C THR A 127 -1.78 -15.37 -7.61
N PHE A 128 -1.46 -16.46 -6.89
CA PHE A 128 -2.37 -17.58 -6.69
C PHE A 128 -3.63 -17.15 -5.91
N SER A 129 -3.44 -16.45 -4.79
CA SER A 129 -4.56 -15.96 -3.96
C SER A 129 -5.47 -14.99 -4.71
N THR A 130 -4.89 -14.10 -5.51
CA THR A 130 -5.65 -13.16 -6.34
C THR A 130 -6.36 -13.89 -7.48
N GLY A 131 -5.71 -14.86 -8.12
CA GLY A 131 -6.29 -15.61 -9.24
C GLY A 131 -7.52 -16.44 -8.83
N ILE A 132 -7.54 -17.00 -7.62
CA ILE A 132 -8.69 -17.75 -7.09
C ILE A 132 -9.82 -16.82 -6.59
N ASP A 133 -9.53 -15.56 -6.25
CA ASP A 133 -10.53 -14.55 -5.82
C ASP A 133 -11.31 -13.91 -6.99
N SER A 134 -11.66 -14.71 -8.01
CA SER A 134 -12.43 -14.18 -9.15
C SER A 134 -13.89 -13.86 -8.81
N GLN A 135 -14.37 -14.28 -7.63
CA GLN A 135 -15.73 -14.00 -7.14
C GLN A 135 -15.97 -12.49 -6.98
N THR A 136 -14.94 -11.73 -6.61
CA THR A 136 -14.99 -10.25 -6.49
C THR A 136 -15.31 -9.55 -7.83
N PHE A 137 -15.00 -10.18 -8.97
CA PHE A 137 -15.27 -9.66 -10.33
C PHE A 137 -16.49 -10.29 -11.02
N GLN A 138 -17.32 -11.03 -10.29
CA GLN A 138 -18.59 -11.53 -10.84
C GLN A 138 -19.64 -10.41 -10.94
N PHE A 139 -19.54 -9.60 -11.99
CA PHE A 139 -20.52 -8.55 -12.32
C PHE A 139 -21.90 -9.07 -12.76
N ARG A 140 -22.05 -10.38 -13.02
CA ARG A 140 -23.31 -10.99 -13.46
C ARG A 140 -23.53 -12.31 -12.73
N LYS A 141 -24.55 -12.35 -11.89
CA LYS A 141 -24.93 -13.47 -11.01
C LYS A 141 -26.09 -14.28 -11.62
N ASP A 142 -26.02 -14.52 -12.95
CA ASP A 142 -27.16 -15.05 -13.73
C ASP A 142 -26.84 -16.40 -14.39
N LYS A 143 -25.89 -17.19 -13.86
CA LYS A 143 -25.66 -18.56 -14.35
C LYS A 143 -25.77 -19.57 -13.21
N VAL A 144 -26.65 -20.55 -13.40
CA VAL A 144 -26.79 -21.74 -12.56
C VAL A 144 -25.43 -22.45 -12.59
N GLN A 145 -24.80 -22.55 -11.42
CA GLN A 145 -23.48 -23.15 -11.24
C GLN A 145 -23.67 -24.68 -11.29
N SER A 146 -23.08 -25.35 -12.28
CA SER A 146 -23.09 -26.81 -12.37
C SER A 146 -22.14 -27.41 -11.33
N GLU A 147 -22.37 -28.66 -10.90
CA GLU A 147 -21.51 -29.34 -9.91
C GLU A 147 -20.04 -29.47 -10.35
N ASP A 148 -19.75 -29.37 -11.65
CA ASP A 148 -18.41 -29.41 -12.23
C ASP A 148 -17.75 -28.02 -12.40
N ASP A 149 -18.44 -26.93 -12.06
CA ASP A 149 -17.89 -25.58 -12.21
C ASP A 149 -16.88 -25.25 -11.10
N VAL A 150 -15.62 -25.10 -11.49
CA VAL A 150 -14.56 -24.62 -10.60
C VAL A 150 -14.88 -23.22 -10.05
N PRO A 151 -14.55 -22.92 -8.78
CA PRO A 151 -14.97 -21.69 -8.08
C PRO A 151 -14.29 -20.42 -8.61
N TYR A 152 -13.46 -20.51 -9.65
CA TYR A 152 -12.78 -19.39 -10.28
C TYR A 152 -12.91 -19.37 -11.80
N LYS A 153 -12.90 -18.18 -12.40
CA LYS A 153 -12.90 -18.02 -13.86
C LYS A 153 -11.53 -18.32 -14.44
N TYR A 154 -11.44 -19.31 -15.32
CA TYR A 154 -10.20 -19.71 -15.98
C TYR A 154 -9.46 -18.54 -16.65
N GLY A 155 -10.16 -17.69 -17.41
CA GLY A 155 -9.54 -16.53 -18.09
C GLY A 155 -8.93 -15.50 -17.13
N PHE A 156 -9.58 -15.21 -16.01
CA PHE A 156 -9.06 -14.26 -15.00
C PHE A 156 -7.85 -14.86 -14.28
N PHE A 157 -7.92 -16.14 -13.91
CA PHE A 157 -6.81 -16.85 -13.29
C PHE A 157 -5.54 -16.81 -14.17
N HIS A 158 -5.66 -17.13 -15.46
CA HIS A 158 -4.52 -17.09 -16.37
C HIS A 158 -4.00 -15.68 -16.64
N LEU A 159 -4.86 -14.67 -16.66
CA LEU A 159 -4.45 -13.27 -16.79
C LEU A 159 -3.62 -12.82 -15.58
N VAL A 160 -4.10 -13.08 -14.36
CA VAL A 160 -3.39 -12.74 -13.13
C VAL A 160 -2.06 -13.50 -13.05
N PHE A 161 -2.06 -14.80 -13.40
CA PHE A 161 -0.86 -15.61 -13.42
C PHE A 161 0.19 -15.12 -14.44
N SER A 162 -0.26 -14.71 -15.64
CA SER A 162 0.60 -14.13 -16.67
C SER A 162 1.24 -12.81 -16.22
N LEU A 163 0.47 -11.92 -15.58
CA LEU A 163 0.97 -10.66 -15.02
C LEU A 163 2.00 -10.91 -13.90
N GLY A 164 1.72 -11.87 -13.02
CA GLY A 164 2.66 -12.27 -11.95
C GLY A 164 3.97 -12.82 -12.52
N ALA A 165 3.90 -13.67 -13.55
CA ALA A 165 5.08 -14.22 -14.23
C ALA A 165 5.90 -13.12 -14.94
N MET A 166 5.23 -12.17 -15.61
CA MET A 166 5.90 -11.02 -16.24
C MET A 166 6.63 -10.14 -15.21
N TYR A 167 5.98 -9.82 -14.09
CA TYR A 167 6.61 -9.05 -13.01
C TYR A 167 7.80 -9.78 -12.41
N PHE A 168 7.68 -11.09 -12.19
CA PHE A 168 8.79 -11.93 -11.72
C PHE A 168 9.98 -11.93 -12.69
N ALA A 169 9.73 -12.01 -14.00
CA ALA A 169 10.79 -11.94 -15.01
C ALA A 169 11.54 -10.59 -14.97
N MET A 170 10.81 -9.49 -14.76
CA MET A 170 11.42 -8.16 -14.62
C MET A 170 12.29 -8.01 -13.37
N LEU A 171 11.89 -8.62 -12.25
CA LEU A 171 12.72 -8.67 -11.03
C LEU A 171 14.02 -9.45 -11.27
N PHE A 172 13.96 -10.54 -12.03
CA PHE A 172 15.13 -11.37 -12.33
C PHE A 172 16.20 -10.62 -13.13
N ILE A 173 15.78 -9.82 -14.12
CA ILE A 173 16.70 -8.98 -14.91
C ILE A 173 17.05 -7.65 -14.22
N SER A 174 16.59 -7.44 -12.98
CA SER A 174 16.81 -6.23 -12.18
C SER A 174 16.40 -4.92 -12.88
N TRP A 175 15.39 -4.98 -13.75
CA TRP A 175 14.89 -3.82 -14.50
C TRP A 175 16.00 -3.05 -15.27
N ASN A 176 17.13 -3.70 -15.59
CA ASN A 176 18.28 -3.08 -16.23
C ASN A 176 18.62 -3.83 -17.53
N LEU A 177 18.42 -3.18 -18.67
CA LEU A 177 18.63 -3.75 -20.00
C LEU A 177 20.03 -3.44 -20.56
N ASP A 178 20.77 -2.50 -19.95
CA ASP A 178 21.91 -1.83 -20.58
C ASP A 178 23.29 -2.09 -19.93
N GLY A 179 23.37 -2.86 -18.83
CA GLY A 179 24.60 -3.05 -18.06
C GLY A 179 25.00 -4.50 -17.81
N LEU A 180 26.27 -4.83 -18.07
CA LEU A 180 26.94 -6.07 -17.61
C LEU A 180 26.56 -6.39 -16.15
N PRO A 181 26.32 -7.67 -15.79
CA PRO A 181 25.87 -8.08 -14.46
C PRO A 181 27.02 -7.97 -13.44
N ARG A 182 27.44 -6.75 -13.11
CA ARG A 182 28.36 -6.51 -11.99
C ARG A 182 27.54 -6.32 -10.72
N LYS A 183 27.53 -7.38 -9.92
CA LYS A 183 26.97 -7.50 -8.56
C LYS A 183 25.45 -7.73 -8.55
N TRP A 184 25.03 -8.78 -7.83
CA TRP A 184 23.64 -9.11 -7.52
C TRP A 184 22.94 -7.96 -6.78
N SER A 185 22.49 -6.97 -7.53
CA SER A 185 21.82 -5.77 -7.06
C SER A 185 20.42 -5.81 -7.63
N ILE A 186 19.53 -6.51 -6.94
CA ILE A 186 18.12 -6.66 -7.32
C ILE A 186 17.40 -5.36 -6.90
N ASP A 187 16.53 -4.83 -7.77
CA ASP A 187 15.72 -3.63 -7.55
C ASP A 187 16.49 -2.30 -7.47
N VAL A 188 17.61 -2.15 -8.16
CA VAL A 188 18.34 -0.85 -8.20
C VAL A 188 18.28 -0.27 -9.60
N GLY A 189 17.65 0.88 -9.73
CA GLY A 189 17.47 1.60 -10.98
C GLY A 189 16.28 2.56 -10.92
N TRP A 190 16.31 3.61 -11.76
CA TRP A 190 15.25 4.61 -11.82
C TRP A 190 13.87 3.98 -12.10
N ALA A 191 13.80 2.93 -12.92
CA ALA A 191 12.56 2.21 -13.17
C ALA A 191 11.96 1.60 -11.90
N SER A 192 12.77 0.91 -11.08
CA SER A 192 12.32 0.31 -9.82
C SER A 192 11.87 1.38 -8.82
N THR A 193 12.62 2.49 -8.71
CA THR A 193 12.23 3.64 -7.88
C THR A 193 10.85 4.17 -8.27
N TRP A 194 10.63 4.46 -9.56
CA TRP A 194 9.34 4.99 -10.03
C TRP A 194 8.19 4.01 -9.86
N VAL A 195 8.38 2.72 -10.14
CA VAL A 195 7.34 1.69 -9.90
C VAL A 195 6.94 1.67 -8.42
N LYS A 196 7.89 1.77 -7.50
CA LYS A 196 7.63 1.80 -6.06
C LYS A 196 6.91 3.08 -5.61
N ILE A 197 7.29 4.25 -6.12
CA ILE A 197 6.62 5.54 -5.84
C ILE A 197 5.18 5.53 -6.36
N VAL A 198 4.97 5.07 -7.59
CA VAL A 198 3.63 4.98 -8.17
C VAL A 198 2.77 4.01 -7.35
N ASN A 199 3.32 2.85 -6.94
CA ASN A 199 2.64 1.91 -6.06
C ASN A 199 2.23 2.53 -4.72
N GLU A 200 3.11 3.35 -4.13
CA GLU A 200 2.80 4.10 -2.90
C GLU A 200 1.58 5.01 -3.09
N TRP A 201 1.55 5.79 -4.18
CA TRP A 201 0.45 6.72 -4.46
C TRP A 201 -0.87 5.98 -4.71
N PHE A 202 -0.83 4.88 -5.46
CA PHE A 202 -2.01 4.03 -5.67
C PHE A 202 -2.52 3.43 -4.36
N ALA A 203 -1.62 2.88 -3.53
CA ALA A 203 -1.99 2.29 -2.25
C ALA A 203 -2.65 3.34 -1.33
N ALA A 204 -2.06 4.53 -1.21
CA ALA A 204 -2.63 5.63 -0.43
C ALA A 204 -4.00 6.08 -0.96
N THR A 205 -4.13 6.23 -2.29
CA THR A 205 -5.38 6.63 -2.94
C THR A 205 -6.50 5.62 -2.72
N ILE A 206 -6.22 4.33 -2.91
CA ILE A 206 -7.19 3.26 -2.67
C ILE A 206 -7.62 3.24 -1.20
N TYR A 207 -6.67 3.41 -0.27
CA TYR A 207 -6.99 3.47 1.15
C TYR A 207 -7.91 4.65 1.50
N LEU A 208 -7.57 5.85 1.04
CA LEU A 208 -8.41 7.04 1.21
C LEU A 208 -9.80 6.85 0.59
N TRP A 209 -9.87 6.30 -0.62
CA TRP A 209 -11.14 5.97 -1.26
C TRP A 209 -11.97 5.00 -0.42
N LYS A 210 -11.34 3.95 0.14
CA LYS A 210 -12.01 2.98 1.02
C LYS A 210 -12.55 3.63 2.30
N LEU A 211 -11.94 4.71 2.80
CA LEU A 211 -12.44 5.47 3.95
C LEU A 211 -13.58 6.42 3.56
N ILE A 212 -13.45 7.12 2.43
CA ILE A 212 -14.40 8.15 1.99
C ILE A 212 -15.67 7.54 1.40
N PHE A 213 -15.56 6.47 0.63
CA PHE A 213 -16.68 5.82 -0.06
C PHE A 213 -17.92 5.53 0.82
N PRO A 214 -17.79 4.88 2.00
CA PRO A 214 -18.95 4.65 2.86
C PRO A 214 -19.55 5.97 3.38
N VAL A 215 -18.74 6.98 3.69
CA VAL A 215 -19.24 8.27 4.22
C VAL A 215 -20.02 9.06 3.16
N VAL A 216 -19.52 9.08 1.92
CA VAL A 216 -20.22 9.71 0.80
C VAL A 216 -21.56 9.03 0.53
N ARG A 217 -21.59 7.68 0.58
CA ARG A 217 -22.83 6.91 0.39
C ARG A 217 -23.85 7.19 1.49
N GLN A 218 -23.43 7.22 2.76
CA GLN A 218 -24.33 7.51 3.89
C GLN A 218 -24.91 8.92 3.81
N THR A 219 -24.11 9.92 3.40
CA THR A 219 -24.60 11.30 3.24
C THR A 219 -25.68 11.37 2.15
N LYS A 220 -25.47 10.71 1.00
CA LYS A 220 -26.48 10.65 -0.06
C LYS A 220 -27.80 10.00 0.36
N VAL A 221 -27.77 9.00 1.25
CA VAL A 221 -28.99 8.34 1.75
C VAL A 221 -29.78 9.31 2.65
N MET A 222 -29.10 10.03 3.55
CA MET A 222 -29.75 11.02 4.41
C MET A 222 -30.40 12.17 3.61
N ASP A 223 -29.73 12.66 2.56
CA ASP A 223 -30.28 13.72 1.71
C ASP A 223 -31.53 13.26 0.94
N HIS A 224 -31.55 11.99 0.50
CA HIS A 224 -32.71 11.40 -0.16
C HIS A 224 -33.90 11.21 0.80
N GLU A 225 -33.66 10.67 2.00
CA GLU A 225 -34.73 10.50 3.01
C GLU A 225 -35.32 11.84 3.46
N ALA A 226 -34.48 12.88 3.63
CA ALA A 226 -34.95 14.23 3.96
C ALA A 226 -35.84 14.82 2.85
N THR A 227 -35.48 14.59 1.59
CA THR A 227 -36.24 15.07 0.43
C THR A 227 -37.60 14.35 0.31
N GLU A 228 -37.65 13.04 0.55
CA GLU A 228 -38.90 12.25 0.51
C GLU A 228 -39.85 12.61 1.65
N GLN A 229 -39.35 12.81 2.87
CA GLN A 229 -40.18 13.26 4.00
C GLN A 229 -40.80 14.63 3.75
N GLN A 230 -40.06 15.54 3.13
CA GLN A 230 -40.55 16.87 2.80
C GLN A 230 -41.64 16.82 1.72
N MET A 231 -41.51 15.94 0.73
CA MET A 231 -42.54 15.73 -0.30
C MET A 231 -43.83 15.10 0.26
N ASN A 232 -43.69 14.09 1.13
CA ASN A 232 -44.84 13.44 1.76
C ASN A 232 -45.63 14.38 2.68
N ASN A 233 -44.95 15.26 3.43
CA ASN A 233 -45.61 16.28 4.25
C ASN A 233 -46.27 17.40 3.43
N SER A 234 -45.81 17.63 2.20
CA SER A 234 -46.38 18.66 1.31
C SER A 234 -47.64 18.19 0.58
N THR A 235 -47.80 16.86 0.43
CA THR A 235 -48.92 16.25 -0.33
C THR A 235 -50.08 15.83 0.59
N SER A 236 -49.85 15.81 1.91
CA SER A 236 -50.84 15.47 2.94
C SER A 236 -51.59 16.68 3.52
N VAL A 237 -51.35 17.88 2.97
CA VAL A 237 -52.06 19.14 3.26
C VAL A 237 -52.84 19.56 2.02
#